data_AF-A0A843AD82-F1
#
_entry.id   AF-A0A843AD82-F1
#
_cell.length_a   1.000
_cell.length_b   1.000
_cell.length_c   1.000
_cell.angle_alpha   90.00
_cell.angle_beta   90.00
_cell.angle_gamma   90.00
#
_symmetry.space_group_name_H-M   'P 1'
#
loop_
_entity.id
_entity.type
_entity.pdbx_description
1 polymer ?
#
loop_
_entity_poly.entity_id
_entity_poly.type
_entity_poly.pdbx_seq_one_letter_code
_entity_poly.pdbx_strand_id
1 'polypeptide(L)'
;MVNICYRLEDDKKIPSVKNYLKSNENIESKLDMSLDRIACEEIIFNNISFGERNICVSKGNFIIKTPKNSFLIERNEELKYFIIEASQINTRKKPGDSVKKWDEIAVSKSKKGILRRIKIPFEGQIILVEQDPTYKPERIVFILK
;
A
#
# COMPACT_ATOMS: atom_id res chain seq x y z
N MET A 1 -1.45 5.86 14.28
CA MET A 1 -0.49 4.76 14.07
C MET A 1 -0.02 4.81 12.63
N VAL A 2 1.28 4.67 12.44
CA VAL A 2 1.97 4.75 11.14
C VAL A 2 2.12 3.33 10.59
N ASN A 3 2.08 3.16 9.28
CA ASN A 3 2.41 1.87 8.65
C ASN A 3 3.88 1.52 8.93
N ILE A 4 4.18 0.25 9.08
CA ILE A 4 5.56 -0.23 9.23
C ILE A 4 5.88 -1.12 8.04
N CYS A 5 7.00 -0.86 7.39
CA CYS A 5 7.42 -1.58 6.21
C CYS A 5 8.75 -2.29 6.46
N TYR A 6 8.84 -3.54 6.00
CA TYR A 6 10.03 -4.36 6.12
C TYR A 6 10.43 -4.89 4.75
N ARG A 7 11.74 -4.91 4.48
CA ARG A 7 12.32 -5.62 3.33
C ARG A 7 12.63 -7.06 3.71
N LEU A 8 12.34 -7.97 2.80
CA LEU A 8 12.66 -9.39 2.92
C LEU A 8 13.62 -9.79 1.80
N GLU A 9 14.92 -9.85 2.12
CA GLU A 9 15.96 -10.17 1.13
C GLU A 9 16.11 -11.67 0.84
N ASP A 10 15.80 -12.52 1.82
CA ASP A 10 15.94 -13.98 1.69
C ASP A 10 14.60 -14.64 1.33
N ASP A 11 14.45 -14.98 0.05
CA ASP A 11 13.28 -15.65 -0.52
C ASP A 11 12.95 -16.96 0.21
N LYS A 12 13.93 -17.65 0.83
CA LYS A 12 13.70 -18.91 1.57
C LYS A 12 12.81 -18.72 2.79
N LYS A 13 12.65 -17.48 3.26
CA LYS A 13 11.90 -17.15 4.47
C LYS A 13 10.44 -16.80 4.18
N ILE A 14 10.07 -16.63 2.90
CA ILE A 14 8.70 -16.36 2.44
C ILE A 14 7.68 -17.40 2.98
N PRO A 15 7.92 -18.72 2.92
CA PRO A 15 6.96 -19.70 3.43
C PRO A 15 6.68 -19.54 4.93
N SER A 16 7.71 -19.26 5.72
CA SER A 16 7.56 -19.01 7.16
C SER A 16 6.75 -17.75 7.42
N VAL A 17 7.06 -16.64 6.72
CA VAL A 17 6.29 -15.39 6.80
C VAL A 17 4.82 -15.60 6.44
N LYS A 18 4.54 -16.34 5.36
CA LYS A 18 3.15 -16.68 4.96
C LYS A 18 2.40 -17.44 6.06
N ASN A 19 3.07 -18.36 6.75
CA ASN A 19 2.46 -19.09 7.86
C ASN A 19 2.16 -18.17 9.06
N TYR A 20 3.07 -17.26 9.40
CA TYR A 20 2.83 -16.29 10.49
C TYR A 20 1.70 -15.31 10.18
N LEU A 21 1.59 -14.86 8.92
CA LEU A 21 0.49 -13.99 8.49
C LEU A 21 -0.87 -14.68 8.63
N LYS A 22 -0.93 -15.99 8.38
CA LYS A 22 -2.16 -16.78 8.56
C LYS A 22 -2.54 -16.97 10.03
N SER A 23 -1.57 -17.05 10.93
CA SER A 23 -1.83 -17.25 12.36
C SER A 23 -2.20 -15.96 13.11
N ASN A 24 -2.18 -14.79 12.46
CA ASN A 24 -2.37 -13.48 13.10
C ASN A 24 -1.41 -13.24 14.28
N GLU A 25 -0.28 -13.93 14.30
CA GLU A 25 0.71 -13.82 15.36
C GLU A 25 1.62 -12.61 15.12
N ASN A 26 2.23 -12.08 16.19
CA ASN A 26 3.15 -10.96 16.08
C ASN A 26 4.46 -11.38 15.38
N ILE A 27 4.54 -11.04 14.09
CA ILE A 27 5.65 -11.27 13.15
C ILE A 27 7.01 -10.93 13.76
N GLU A 28 7.09 -9.82 14.51
CA GLU A 28 8.33 -9.31 15.12
C GLU A 28 8.87 -10.19 16.27
N SER A 29 7.99 -10.93 16.96
CA SER A 29 8.39 -11.75 18.11
C SER A 29 8.85 -13.17 17.76
N LYS A 30 8.61 -13.63 16.53
CA LYS A 30 8.89 -15.01 16.10
C LYS A 30 9.81 -15.13 14.89
N LEU A 31 9.91 -14.09 14.07
CA LEU A 31 10.97 -14.05 13.07
C LEU A 31 12.25 -13.72 13.85
N ASP A 32 13.01 -14.75 14.19
CA ASP A 32 14.40 -14.67 14.68
C ASP A 32 15.32 -14.16 13.56
N MET A 33 14.94 -13.02 13.00
CA MET A 33 15.40 -12.45 11.76
C MET A 33 15.41 -10.94 11.94
N SER A 34 16.54 -10.33 11.64
CA SER A 34 16.60 -8.90 11.35
C SER A 34 15.77 -8.62 10.10
N LEU A 35 14.47 -8.34 10.27
CA LEU A 35 13.68 -7.71 9.23
C LEU A 35 14.22 -6.29 9.07
N ASP A 36 14.75 -5.98 7.90
CA ASP A 36 15.26 -4.64 7.64
C ASP A 36 14.09 -3.68 7.50
N ARG A 37 13.97 -2.75 8.46
CA ARG A 37 12.88 -1.79 8.49
C ARG A 37 13.19 -0.67 7.49
N ILE A 38 12.29 -0.48 6.55
CA ILE A 38 12.41 0.55 5.52
C ILE A 38 11.27 1.57 5.64
N ALA A 39 11.48 2.76 5.08
CA ALA A 39 10.39 3.72 4.91
C ALA A 39 9.37 3.16 3.92
N CYS A 40 8.07 3.33 4.19
CA CYS A 40 7.05 2.82 3.27
C CYS A 40 7.06 3.56 1.93
N GLU A 41 7.49 4.82 1.95
CA GLU A 41 7.77 5.65 0.78
C GLU A 41 8.85 5.01 -0.10
N GLU A 42 9.86 4.37 0.49
CA GLU A 42 10.95 3.71 -0.26
C GLU A 42 10.44 2.51 -1.07
N ILE A 43 9.37 1.85 -0.63
CA ILE A 43 8.73 0.79 -1.42
C ILE A 43 8.31 1.37 -2.78
N ILE A 44 7.69 2.54 -2.78
CA ILE A 44 7.15 3.17 -3.99
C ILE A 44 8.26 3.60 -4.94
N PHE A 45 9.21 4.39 -4.45
CA PHE A 45 10.18 5.05 -5.34
C PHE A 45 11.24 4.10 -5.88
N ASN A 46 11.65 3.12 -5.08
CA ASN A 46 12.77 2.26 -5.45
C ASN A 46 12.32 0.86 -5.86
N ASN A 47 11.16 0.40 -5.35
CA ASN A 47 10.80 -1.01 -5.39
C ASN A 47 9.49 -1.32 -6.12
N ILE A 48 8.84 -0.32 -6.70
CA ILE A 48 7.69 -0.53 -7.58
C ILE A 48 8.08 -0.17 -9.03
N SER A 49 7.62 -0.97 -9.98
CA SER A 49 7.63 -0.65 -11.41
C SER A 49 6.22 -0.31 -11.86
N PHE A 50 5.97 0.95 -12.21
CA PHE A 50 4.66 1.37 -12.73
C PHE A 50 4.48 0.90 -14.17
N GLY A 51 3.38 0.20 -14.44
CA GLY A 51 2.97 -0.21 -15.76
C GLY A 51 1.71 0.53 -16.23
N GLU A 52 1.16 0.05 -17.35
CA GLU A 52 -0.07 0.57 -17.92
C GLU A 52 -1.32 0.11 -17.14
N ARG A 53 -2.47 0.76 -17.43
CA ARG A 53 -3.80 0.34 -16.95
C ARG A 53 -3.90 0.19 -15.43
N ASN A 54 -3.22 1.08 -14.68
CA ASN A 54 -3.25 1.10 -13.21
C ASN A 54 -2.66 -0.16 -12.56
N ILE A 55 -1.75 -0.85 -13.24
CA ILE A 55 -1.04 -2.02 -12.71
C ILE A 55 0.41 -1.63 -12.45
N CYS A 56 0.95 -2.04 -11.31
CA CYS A 56 2.36 -1.95 -11.02
C CYS A 56 2.88 -3.29 -10.48
N VAL A 57 4.18 -3.49 -10.56
CA VAL A 57 4.84 -4.75 -10.19
C VAL A 57 5.89 -4.49 -9.13
N SER A 58 5.91 -5.31 -8.09
CA SER A 58 6.93 -5.23 -7.04
C SER A 58 8.29 -5.77 -7.53
N LYS A 59 9.37 -5.03 -7.26
CA LYS A 59 10.76 -5.44 -7.59
C LYS A 59 11.43 -6.26 -6.48
N GLY A 60 10.81 -6.31 -5.30
CA GLY A 60 11.34 -7.02 -4.13
C GLY A 60 10.24 -7.64 -3.28
N ASN A 61 10.62 -8.30 -2.20
CA ASN A 61 9.67 -8.84 -1.23
C ASN A 61 9.57 -7.89 -0.04
N PHE A 62 8.34 -7.55 0.34
CA PHE A 62 8.06 -6.59 1.40
C PHE A 62 6.98 -7.10 2.34
N ILE A 63 7.09 -6.74 3.60
CA ILE A 63 6.00 -6.89 4.56
C ILE A 63 5.50 -5.49 4.91
N ILE A 64 4.20 -5.26 4.74
CA ILE A 64 3.53 -4.02 5.12
C ILE A 64 2.61 -4.31 6.29
N LYS A 65 2.98 -3.82 7.46
CA LYS A 65 2.19 -3.90 8.69
C LYS A 65 1.41 -2.62 8.87
N THR A 66 0.10 -2.73 8.70
CA THR A 66 -0.87 -1.68 9.04
C THR A 66 -1.41 -1.92 10.45
N PRO A 67 -2.13 -0.96 11.06
CA PRO A 67 -2.74 -1.17 12.37
C PRO A 67 -3.77 -2.32 12.42
N LYS A 68 -4.32 -2.69 11.27
CA LYS A 68 -5.35 -3.75 11.17
C LYS A 68 -4.75 -5.08 10.75
N ASN A 69 -3.92 -5.05 9.71
CA ASN A 69 -3.49 -6.23 8.96
C ASN A 69 -2.01 -6.14 8.60
N SER A 70 -1.42 -7.28 8.30
CA SER A 70 -0.09 -7.37 7.70
C SER A 70 -0.20 -8.00 6.32
N PHE A 71 0.57 -7.47 5.37
CA PHE A 71 0.57 -7.90 3.97
C PHE A 71 1.97 -8.34 3.58
N LEU A 72 2.10 -9.49 2.94
CA LEU A 72 3.30 -9.84 2.20
C LEU A 72 3.07 -9.44 0.75
N ILE A 73 4.02 -8.69 0.18
CA ILE A 73 4.10 -8.40 -1.24
C ILE A 73 5.34 -9.12 -1.74
N GLU A 74 5.18 -10.07 -2.65
CA GLU A 74 6.30 -10.81 -3.23
C GLU A 74 6.90 -10.08 -4.44
N ARG A 75 8.15 -10.39 -4.75
CA ARG A 75 8.79 -9.94 -5.99
C ARG A 75 7.95 -10.43 -7.17
N ASN A 76 7.76 -9.55 -8.15
CA ASN A 76 6.93 -9.74 -9.33
C ASN A 76 5.42 -9.83 -9.05
N GLU A 77 4.97 -9.56 -7.83
CA GLU A 77 3.54 -9.49 -7.53
C GLU A 77 2.92 -8.25 -8.18
N GLU A 78 1.80 -8.46 -8.87
CA GLU A 78 1.01 -7.40 -9.48
C GLU A 78 0.12 -6.72 -8.44
N LEU A 79 0.27 -5.41 -8.34
CA LEU A 79 -0.56 -4.54 -7.52
C LEU A 79 -1.35 -3.60 -8.42
N LYS A 80 -2.49 -3.13 -7.94
CA LYS A 80 -3.19 -2.01 -8.57
C LYS A 80 -2.81 -0.72 -7.88
N TYR A 81 -2.70 0.36 -8.65
CA TYR A 81 -2.50 1.69 -8.12
C TYR A 81 -3.53 2.69 -8.66
N PHE A 82 -3.95 3.63 -7.82
CA PHE A 82 -4.86 4.70 -8.20
C PHE A 82 -4.30 6.04 -7.78
N ILE A 83 -4.14 6.96 -8.73
CA ILE A 83 -3.62 8.30 -8.48
C ILE A 83 -4.79 9.24 -8.24
N ILE A 84 -4.70 10.00 -7.14
CA ILE A 84 -5.65 11.03 -6.77
C ILE A 84 -4.97 12.39 -6.94
N GLU A 85 -5.41 13.13 -7.96
CA GLU A 85 -4.91 14.47 -8.25
C GLU A 85 -5.87 15.53 -7.70
N ALA A 86 -5.54 16.15 -6.55
CA ALA A 86 -6.34 17.27 -6.03
C ALA A 86 -5.62 18.13 -5.00
N SER A 87 -5.88 19.44 -5.03
CA SER A 87 -5.26 20.43 -4.12
C SER A 87 -5.40 20.11 -2.63
N GLN A 88 -6.53 19.52 -2.23
CA GLN A 88 -6.76 19.05 -0.89
C GLN A 88 -7.50 17.72 -0.99
N ILE A 89 -6.99 16.70 -0.29
CA ILE A 89 -7.54 15.35 -0.28
C ILE A 89 -7.83 14.95 1.16
N ASN A 90 -9.08 14.59 1.42
CA ASN A 90 -9.50 13.95 2.67
C ASN A 90 -9.81 12.48 2.40
N THR A 91 -8.90 11.59 2.78
CA THR A 91 -9.04 10.14 2.64
C THR A 91 -10.06 9.59 3.64
N ARG A 92 -11.07 8.89 3.13
CA ARG A 92 -12.11 8.21 3.92
C ARG A 92 -11.73 6.77 4.27
N LYS A 93 -10.96 6.12 3.40
CA LYS A 93 -10.43 4.77 3.59
C LYS A 93 -8.94 4.83 3.94
N LYS A 94 -8.48 3.86 4.72
CA LYS A 94 -7.10 3.77 5.21
C LYS A 94 -6.46 2.44 4.79
N PRO A 95 -5.12 2.35 4.83
CA PRO A 95 -4.42 1.07 4.75
C PRO A 95 -5.03 0.04 5.71
N GLY A 96 -5.28 -1.16 5.19
CA GLY A 96 -6.02 -2.24 5.83
C GLY A 96 -7.50 -2.32 5.45
N ASP A 97 -8.12 -1.27 4.91
CA ASP A 97 -9.53 -1.30 4.54
C ASP A 97 -9.76 -2.04 3.21
N SER A 98 -10.77 -2.91 3.18
CA SER A 98 -11.30 -3.48 1.94
C SER A 98 -12.18 -2.47 1.21
N VAL A 99 -12.11 -2.48 -0.11
CA VAL A 99 -12.87 -1.62 -1.01
C VAL A 99 -13.50 -2.44 -2.13
N LYS A 100 -14.73 -2.10 -2.50
CA LYS A 100 -15.38 -2.59 -3.71
C LYS A 100 -15.20 -1.59 -4.85
N LYS A 101 -15.37 -2.08 -6.08
CA LYS A 101 -15.40 -1.24 -7.26
C LYS A 101 -16.45 -0.13 -7.10
N TRP A 102 -16.01 1.11 -7.33
CA TRP A 102 -16.75 2.37 -7.19
C TRP A 102 -17.04 2.85 -5.76
N ASP A 103 -16.43 2.22 -4.75
CA ASP A 103 -16.47 2.75 -3.39
C ASP A 103 -15.81 4.13 -3.32
N GLU A 104 -16.38 5.02 -2.51
CA GLU A 104 -15.76 6.29 -2.18
C GLU A 104 -14.56 6.06 -1.26
N ILE A 105 -13.37 6.44 -1.71
CA ILE A 105 -12.13 6.31 -0.94
C ILE A 105 -11.63 7.64 -0.38
N ALA A 106 -12.03 8.75 -0.98
CA ALA A 106 -11.63 10.09 -0.57
C ALA A 106 -12.61 11.16 -1.08
N VAL A 107 -12.49 12.36 -0.53
CA VAL A 107 -13.12 13.58 -1.04
C VAL A 107 -12.02 14.58 -1.37
N SER A 108 -12.05 15.13 -2.57
CA SER A 108 -11.20 16.27 -2.94
C SER A 108 -11.93 17.59 -2.77
N LYS A 109 -11.18 18.62 -2.38
CA LYS A 109 -11.65 20.01 -2.33
C LYS A 109 -10.79 20.86 -3.25
N SER A 110 -11.42 21.54 -4.21
CA SER A 110 -10.74 22.47 -5.10
C SER A 110 -10.41 23.79 -4.39
N LYS A 111 -9.52 24.61 -4.97
CA LYS A 111 -9.25 25.98 -4.49
C LYS A 111 -10.50 26.86 -4.41
N LYS A 112 -11.53 26.59 -5.23
CA LYS A 112 -12.84 27.28 -5.23
C LYS A 112 -13.84 26.68 -4.24
N GLY A 113 -13.44 25.70 -3.42
CA GLY A 113 -14.30 25.07 -2.42
C GLY A 113 -15.22 23.96 -2.94
N ILE A 114 -15.15 23.62 -4.24
CA ILE A 114 -15.95 22.54 -4.83
C ILE A 114 -15.46 21.19 -4.30
N LEU A 115 -16.39 20.41 -3.73
CA LEU A 115 -16.14 19.05 -3.25
C LEU A 115 -16.43 18.03 -4.35
N ARG A 116 -15.52 17.08 -4.55
CA ARG A 116 -15.73 15.94 -5.45
C ARG A 116 -15.44 14.64 -4.72
N ARG A 117 -16.30 13.66 -4.91
CA ARG A 117 -16.10 12.30 -4.39
C ARG A 117 -15.15 11.57 -5.30
N ILE A 118 -14.16 10.91 -4.71
CA ILE A 118 -13.18 10.11 -5.43
C ILE A 118 -13.54 8.65 -5.20
N LYS A 119 -13.86 7.97 -6.29
CA LYS A 119 -14.26 6.57 -6.29
C LYS A 119 -13.17 5.71 -6.91
N ILE A 120 -12.89 4.58 -6.28
CA ILE A 120 -11.89 3.64 -6.76
C ILE A 120 -12.48 2.74 -7.85
N PRO A 121 -11.87 2.62 -9.03
CA PRO A 121 -12.43 1.80 -10.12
C PRO A 121 -12.11 0.31 -9.99
N PHE A 122 -11.58 -0.12 -8.83
CA PHE A 122 -11.11 -1.48 -8.58
C PHE A 122 -11.61 -1.97 -7.22
N GLU A 123 -11.69 -3.29 -7.07
CA GLU A 123 -11.84 -3.94 -5.77
C GLU A 123 -10.50 -4.48 -5.27
N GLY A 124 -10.43 -4.69 -3.95
CA GLY A 124 -9.27 -5.25 -3.26
C GLY A 124 -9.11 -4.65 -1.87
N GLN A 125 -7.89 -4.69 -1.36
CA GLN A 125 -7.52 -4.15 -0.07
C GLN A 125 -6.46 -3.06 -0.20
N ILE A 126 -6.71 -1.91 0.43
CA ILE A 126 -5.73 -0.82 0.43
C ILE A 126 -4.55 -1.23 1.31
N ILE A 127 -3.35 -1.26 0.75
CA ILE A 127 -2.13 -1.64 1.49
C ILE A 127 -1.25 -0.44 1.84
N LEU A 128 -1.24 0.59 0.99
CA LEU A 128 -0.52 1.85 1.22
C LEU A 128 -1.28 3.02 0.60
N VAL A 129 -1.13 4.19 1.22
CA VAL A 129 -1.57 5.47 0.69
C VAL A 129 -0.47 6.47 0.96
N GLU A 130 0.28 6.84 -0.07
CA GLU A 130 1.43 7.72 0.06
C GLU A 130 1.29 8.93 -0.84
N GLN A 131 1.98 10.00 -0.48
CA GLN A 131 2.06 11.21 -1.28
C GLN A 131 3.32 11.17 -2.14
N ASP A 132 3.20 11.52 -3.41
CA ASP A 132 4.38 11.72 -4.26
C ASP A 132 5.15 12.98 -3.76
N PRO A 133 6.43 12.86 -3.39
CA PRO A 133 7.24 13.98 -2.91
C PRO A 133 7.57 14.97 -4.04
N THR A 134 7.55 14.52 -5.29
CA THR A 134 7.85 15.29 -6.51
C THR A 134 6.62 16.03 -7.00
N TYR A 135 5.46 15.36 -7.04
CA TYR A 135 4.20 15.93 -7.53
C TYR A 135 3.25 16.26 -6.38
N LYS A 136 3.35 17.49 -5.86
CA LYS A 136 2.34 18.00 -4.91
C LYS A 136 1.12 18.48 -5.72
N PRO A 137 -0.08 17.91 -5.54
CA PRO A 137 -0.63 17.21 -4.37
C PRO A 137 -1.20 15.82 -4.71
N GLU A 138 -0.42 14.99 -5.39
CA GLU A 138 -0.88 13.66 -5.81
C GLU A 138 -0.75 12.65 -4.67
N ARG A 139 -1.80 11.85 -4.47
CA ARG A 139 -1.74 10.68 -3.59
C ARG A 139 -1.85 9.42 -4.42
N ILE A 140 -0.98 8.47 -4.16
CA ILE A 140 -0.98 7.15 -4.80
C ILE A 140 -1.53 6.15 -3.80
N VAL A 141 -2.61 5.48 -4.20
CA VAL A 141 -3.26 4.43 -3.42
C VAL A 141 -2.89 3.08 -4.01
N PHE A 142 -2.24 2.22 -3.23
CA PHE A 142 -1.90 0.85 -3.64
C PHE A 142 -2.93 -0.14 -3.11
N ILE A 143 -3.30 -1.07 -3.97
CA ILE A 143 -4.38 -2.04 -3.73
C ILE A 143 -3.84 -3.43 -4.06
N LEU A 144 -3.91 -4.32 -3.08
CA LEU A 144 -3.70 -5.75 -3.26
C LEU A 144 -5.05 -6.40 -3.63
N LYS A 145 -5.06 -7.29 -4.63
CA LYS A 145 -6.28 -7.98 -5.06
C LYS A 145 -6.75 -9.01 -4.05
#